data_AF-A0A288SH90-F1
#
_entry.id   AF-A0A288SH90-F1
#
_cell.length_a   1.000
_cell.length_b   1.000
_cell.length_c   1.000
_cell.angle_alpha   90.00
_cell.angle_beta   90.00
_cell.angle_gamma   90.00
#
_symmetry.space_group_name_H-M   'P 1'
#
loop_
_entity.id
_entity.type
_entity.pdbx_description
1 polymer ?
#
loop_
_entity_poly.entity_id
_entity_poly.type
_entity_poly.pdbx_seq_one_letter_code
_entity_poly.pdbx_strand_id
1 'polypeptide(L)'
;MDADLKLFYGQHRALGIFEFVRDYSNTEDTISLLLTVGLPLELRQQFFADINNNASKPAAAISMAYNNNDPVNQLAMHLARTVTGLAGTVDFEHNVVPAKSSRLISFKALNDATKKMLNLRANSIPSTQQRDMAEKLWTAWAQAMRWNDIAQDDIAAEYRQEALGLHGIMINAIGMATARMLRHRTPESIENLLACAENGDNGFHYRESFVPECWEGKCVDPETGTIKTDRRALEATAEALQKLIDPFADALWLRAYLPVEEASDTALLKYAADIESYKQRTAVPMINIVEKLKALGDGEPQFRASVLASREGLSRYLAGAEG
;
A
#
# COMPACT_ATOMS: atom_id res chain seq x y z
N MET A 1 -56.72 23.62 -13.86
CA MET A 1 -55.39 24.19 -13.53
C MET A 1 -54.43 23.20 -14.14
N ASP A 2 -54.05 23.40 -15.39
CA ASP A 2 -53.45 22.33 -16.19
C ASP A 2 -52.02 22.75 -16.53
N ALA A 3 -51.14 22.68 -15.53
CA ALA A 3 -49.71 22.84 -15.74
C ALA A 3 -49.09 21.47 -16.07
N ASP A 4 -48.45 21.35 -17.23
CA ASP A 4 -47.72 20.14 -17.63
C ASP A 4 -46.29 20.18 -17.06
N LEU A 5 -46.02 19.35 -16.05
CA LEU A 5 -44.68 19.20 -15.47
C LEU A 5 -43.90 18.10 -16.17
N LYS A 6 -42.87 18.50 -16.93
CA LYS A 6 -41.97 17.56 -17.62
C LYS A 6 -40.68 17.35 -16.84
N LEU A 7 -40.50 16.13 -16.34
CA LEU A 7 -39.25 15.70 -15.73
C LEU A 7 -38.21 15.40 -16.82
N PHE A 8 -37.05 16.05 -16.78
CA PHE A 8 -35.95 15.79 -17.71
C PHE A 8 -34.67 15.25 -17.04
N TYR A 9 -34.64 15.14 -15.71
CA TYR A 9 -33.57 14.50 -14.94
C TYR A 9 -34.11 13.95 -13.60
N GLY A 10 -33.43 12.98 -12.99
CA GLY A 10 -33.78 12.45 -11.68
C GLY A 10 -34.92 11.42 -11.68
N GLN A 11 -35.19 10.77 -12.82
CA GLN A 11 -36.29 9.84 -13.01
C GLN A 11 -36.32 8.68 -11.99
N HIS A 12 -35.17 8.13 -11.60
CA HIS A 12 -35.11 7.09 -10.58
C HIS A 12 -35.51 7.60 -9.21
N ARG A 13 -35.10 8.83 -8.86
CA ARG A 13 -35.46 9.47 -7.60
C ARG A 13 -36.95 9.83 -7.59
N ALA A 14 -37.47 10.34 -8.70
CA ALA A 14 -38.89 10.63 -8.85
C ALA A 14 -39.75 9.36 -8.66
N LEU A 15 -39.37 8.23 -9.27
CA LEU A 15 -40.06 6.97 -9.08
C LEU A 15 -40.07 6.54 -7.61
N GLY A 16 -38.92 6.57 -6.93
CA GLY A 16 -38.83 6.23 -5.51
C GLY A 16 -39.68 7.15 -4.62
N ILE A 17 -39.74 8.45 -4.94
CA ILE A 17 -40.63 9.40 -4.24
C ILE A 17 -42.09 9.04 -4.48
N PHE A 18 -42.48 8.72 -5.72
CA PHE A 18 -43.85 8.31 -6.02
C PHE A 18 -44.25 7.03 -5.29
N GLU A 19 -43.35 6.04 -5.22
CA GLU A 19 -43.57 4.80 -4.46
C GLU A 19 -43.70 5.09 -2.96
N PHE A 20 -42.81 5.90 -2.40
CA PHE A 20 -42.87 6.27 -0.98
C PHE A 20 -44.17 7.00 -0.61
N VAL A 21 -44.56 8.01 -1.39
CA VAL A 21 -45.79 8.78 -1.13
C VAL A 21 -47.04 7.92 -1.28
N ARG A 22 -47.03 6.94 -2.20
CA ARG A 22 -48.14 5.99 -2.34
C ARG A 22 -48.33 5.16 -1.08
N ASP A 23 -47.23 4.71 -0.49
CA ASP A 23 -47.25 3.79 0.66
C ASP A 23 -47.35 4.56 2.00
N TYR A 24 -46.95 5.84 2.03
CA TYR A 24 -46.93 6.74 3.20
C TYR A 24 -47.52 8.12 2.88
N SER A 25 -48.82 8.18 2.59
CA SER A 25 -49.50 9.39 2.13
C SER A 25 -49.53 10.56 3.13
N ASN A 26 -49.23 10.31 4.41
CA ASN A 26 -49.29 11.30 5.49
C ASN A 26 -47.90 11.77 5.95
N THR A 27 -46.86 11.58 5.12
CA THR A 27 -45.51 12.06 5.44
C THR A 27 -45.46 13.59 5.53
N GLU A 28 -44.71 14.11 6.50
CA GLU A 28 -44.38 15.54 6.62
C GLU A 28 -43.03 15.88 5.96
N ASP A 29 -42.36 14.89 5.38
CA ASP A 29 -41.07 15.08 4.72
C ASP A 29 -41.21 15.99 3.50
N THR A 30 -40.24 16.88 3.32
CA THR A 30 -40.21 17.82 2.18
C THR A 30 -39.01 17.56 1.29
N ILE A 31 -39.18 17.78 0.00
CA ILE A 31 -38.10 17.71 -0.99
C ILE A 31 -37.96 19.06 -1.69
N SER A 32 -36.73 19.42 -2.02
CA SER A 32 -36.46 20.58 -2.86
C SER A 32 -36.64 20.21 -4.33
N LEU A 33 -37.44 20.99 -5.04
CA LEU A 33 -37.62 20.89 -6.49
C LEU A 33 -37.11 22.17 -7.15
N LEU A 34 -36.30 22.01 -8.20
CA LEU A 34 -35.97 23.10 -9.11
C LEU A 34 -36.98 23.10 -10.25
N LEU A 35 -37.86 24.08 -10.28
CA LEU A 35 -38.86 24.26 -11.33
C LEU A 35 -38.44 25.37 -12.27
N THR A 36 -38.63 25.13 -13.56
CA THR A 36 -38.35 26.10 -14.61
C THR A 36 -39.56 26.19 -15.54
N VAL A 37 -39.87 27.40 -16.01
CA VAL A 37 -41.04 27.64 -16.86
C VAL A 37 -40.58 27.89 -18.28
N GLY A 38 -41.22 27.22 -19.25
CA GLY A 38 -41.03 27.51 -20.68
C GLY A 38 -39.65 27.16 -21.24
N LEU A 39 -38.93 26.20 -20.65
CA LEU A 39 -37.56 25.89 -21.05
C LEU A 39 -37.51 25.22 -22.44
N PRO A 40 -36.81 25.82 -23.44
CA PRO A 40 -36.70 25.24 -24.78
C PRO A 40 -36.08 23.83 -24.76
N LEU A 41 -36.35 23.02 -25.80
CA LEU A 41 -35.84 21.65 -25.89
C LEU A 41 -34.29 21.61 -25.88
N GLU A 42 -33.64 22.48 -26.66
CA GLU A 42 -32.18 22.56 -26.75
C GLU A 42 -31.55 22.84 -25.38
N LEU A 43 -32.13 23.77 -24.61
CA LEU A 43 -31.62 24.11 -23.29
C LEU A 43 -31.84 22.99 -22.26
N ARG A 44 -32.94 22.22 -22.38
CA ARG A 44 -33.16 21.01 -21.58
C ARG A 44 -32.15 19.91 -21.90
N GLN A 45 -31.79 19.75 -23.18
CA GLN A 45 -30.74 18.81 -23.59
C GLN A 45 -29.38 19.21 -23.04
N GLN A 46 -29.05 20.51 -23.06
CA GLN A 46 -27.81 21.02 -22.48
C GLN A 46 -27.77 20.81 -20.96
N PHE A 47 -28.84 21.13 -20.24
CA PHE A 47 -28.93 20.85 -18.79
C PHE A 47 -28.80 19.37 -18.47
N PHE A 48 -29.42 18.50 -19.26
CA PHE A 48 -29.24 17.05 -19.09
C PHE A 48 -27.79 16.64 -19.29
N ALA A 49 -27.13 17.13 -20.34
CA ALA A 49 -25.72 16.85 -20.59
C ALA A 49 -24.82 17.38 -19.47
N ASP A 50 -25.02 18.63 -19.04
CA ASP A 50 -24.23 19.28 -17.99
C ASP A 50 -24.38 18.56 -16.65
N ILE A 51 -25.60 18.20 -16.25
CA ILE A 51 -25.84 17.49 -15.00
C ILE A 51 -25.15 16.12 -15.02
N ASN A 52 -25.23 15.38 -16.13
CA ASN A 52 -24.62 14.05 -16.21
C ASN A 52 -23.08 14.12 -16.35
N ASN A 53 -22.56 15.12 -17.07
CA ASN A 53 -21.11 15.28 -17.27
C ASN A 53 -20.42 15.88 -16.04
N ASN A 54 -21.10 16.76 -15.29
CA ASN A 54 -20.58 17.38 -14.08
C ASN A 54 -21.02 16.70 -12.78
N ALA A 55 -21.81 15.61 -12.86
CA ALA A 55 -22.07 14.74 -11.72
C ALA A 55 -20.78 14.02 -11.32
N SER A 56 -19.92 14.72 -10.59
CA SER A 56 -18.74 14.12 -9.99
C SER A 56 -19.20 13.20 -8.86
N LYS A 57 -18.85 11.91 -8.96
CA LYS A 57 -18.94 11.03 -7.79
C LYS A 57 -18.14 11.67 -6.65
N PRO A 58 -18.64 11.65 -5.40
CA PRO A 58 -17.83 12.05 -4.26
C PRO A 58 -16.50 11.33 -4.28
N ALA A 59 -15.45 11.97 -3.76
CA ALA A 59 -14.15 11.32 -3.65
C ALA A 59 -14.29 9.96 -2.95
N ALA A 60 -13.46 8.99 -3.35
CA ALA A 60 -13.47 7.68 -2.72
C ALA A 60 -13.06 7.79 -1.25
N ALA A 61 -12.11 8.69 -0.92
CA ALA A 61 -11.73 8.99 0.46
C ALA A 61 -12.95 9.28 1.35
N ILE A 62 -13.79 10.24 0.94
CA ILE A 62 -14.97 10.60 1.72
C ILE A 62 -15.99 9.45 1.73
N SER A 63 -16.27 8.84 0.57
CA SER A 63 -17.22 7.73 0.49
C SER A 63 -16.83 6.56 1.39
N MET A 64 -15.53 6.26 1.50
CA MET A 64 -14.98 5.20 2.36
C MET A 64 -15.01 5.59 3.83
N ALA A 65 -14.67 6.85 4.16
CA ALA A 65 -14.67 7.34 5.52
C ALA A 65 -16.06 7.30 6.18
N TYR A 66 -17.12 7.54 5.39
CA TYR A 66 -18.51 7.46 5.86
C TYR A 66 -19.13 6.06 5.76
N ASN A 67 -18.49 5.12 5.04
CA ASN A 67 -18.99 3.76 4.92
C ASN A 67 -18.61 2.91 6.14
N ASN A 68 -19.42 3.03 7.19
CA ASN A 68 -19.27 2.26 8.43
C ASN A 68 -19.60 0.77 8.30
N ASN A 69 -20.12 0.30 7.15
CA ASN A 69 -20.47 -1.10 6.97
C ASN A 69 -19.30 -1.96 6.46
N ASP A 70 -18.24 -1.33 5.96
CA ASP A 70 -17.05 -2.05 5.47
C ASP A 70 -16.04 -2.25 6.62
N PRO A 71 -15.77 -3.49 7.04
CA PRO A 71 -14.82 -3.79 8.13
C PRO A 71 -13.40 -3.27 7.87
N VAL A 72 -13.00 -3.18 6.61
CA VAL A 72 -11.68 -2.67 6.22
C VAL A 72 -11.63 -1.15 6.38
N ASN A 73 -12.72 -0.45 6.06
CA ASN A 73 -12.83 1.00 6.31
C ASN A 73 -12.81 1.29 7.82
N GLN A 74 -13.49 0.46 8.63
CA GLN A 74 -13.43 0.57 10.08
C GLN A 74 -11.99 0.40 10.62
N LEU A 75 -11.24 -0.58 10.11
CA LEU A 75 -9.83 -0.76 10.49
C LEU A 75 -8.98 0.46 10.10
N ALA A 76 -9.08 0.92 8.85
CA ALA A 76 -8.34 2.11 8.41
C ALA A 76 -8.70 3.36 9.22
N MET A 77 -9.98 3.51 9.59
CA MET A 77 -10.45 4.62 10.44
C MET A 77 -9.88 4.53 11.86
N HIS A 78 -9.79 3.32 12.42
CA HIS A 78 -9.15 3.09 13.70
C HIS A 78 -7.68 3.50 13.65
N LEU A 79 -6.91 2.99 12.67
CA LEU A 79 -5.50 3.33 12.47
C LEU A 79 -5.28 4.83 12.29
N ALA A 80 -6.13 5.50 11.50
CA ALA A 80 -6.07 6.95 11.29
C ALA A 80 -6.30 7.78 12.57
N ARG A 81 -6.85 7.18 13.64
CA ARG A 81 -7.15 7.84 14.91
C ARG A 81 -6.22 7.43 16.04
N THR A 82 -5.66 6.22 16.00
CA THR A 82 -4.84 5.69 17.11
C THR A 82 -3.35 5.75 16.84
N VAL A 83 -2.90 5.59 15.59
CA VAL A 83 -1.47 5.60 15.26
C VAL A 83 -0.92 7.03 15.37
N THR A 84 0.08 7.20 16.23
CA THR A 84 0.83 8.45 16.38
C THR A 84 1.46 8.84 15.04
N GLY A 85 1.33 10.10 14.64
CA GLY A 85 1.72 10.59 13.32
C GLY A 85 0.61 10.50 12.26
N LEU A 86 -0.41 9.65 12.43
CA LEU A 86 -1.62 9.63 11.59
C LEU A 86 -2.80 10.35 12.25
N ALA A 87 -2.94 10.23 13.56
CA ALA A 87 -3.99 10.88 14.33
C ALA A 87 -4.00 12.40 14.07
N GLY A 88 -5.09 12.89 13.51
CA GLY A 88 -5.27 14.32 13.20
C GLY A 88 -4.61 14.80 11.91
N THR A 89 -3.85 13.96 11.18
CA THR A 89 -3.07 14.36 9.99
C THR A 89 -3.56 13.73 8.68
N VAL A 90 -4.50 12.78 8.74
CA VAL A 90 -5.10 12.16 7.55
C VAL A 90 -6.14 13.08 6.89
N ASP A 91 -6.14 13.14 5.56
CA ASP A 91 -7.15 13.82 4.73
C ASP A 91 -8.28 12.84 4.38
N PHE A 92 -9.49 13.10 4.86
CA PHE A 92 -10.67 12.26 4.62
C PHE A 92 -11.50 12.71 3.42
N GLU A 93 -11.21 13.87 2.84
CA GLU A 93 -12.02 14.50 1.80
C GLU A 93 -11.46 14.20 0.41
N HIS A 94 -10.13 14.19 0.26
CA HIS A 94 -9.49 14.09 -1.04
C HIS A 94 -8.84 12.72 -1.27
N ASN A 95 -8.95 12.20 -2.49
CA ASN A 95 -8.23 10.98 -2.89
C ASN A 95 -6.71 11.21 -2.90
N VAL A 96 -6.29 12.41 -3.28
CA VAL A 96 -4.91 12.90 -3.29
C VAL A 96 -4.89 14.15 -2.44
N VAL A 97 -4.00 14.21 -1.46
CA VAL A 97 -3.88 15.37 -0.57
C VAL A 97 -3.53 16.62 -1.38
N PRO A 98 -4.25 17.73 -1.25
CA PRO A 98 -3.94 18.97 -1.94
C PRO A 98 -2.52 19.46 -1.65
N ALA A 99 -1.84 20.05 -2.63
CA ALA A 99 -0.42 20.40 -2.54
C ALA A 99 -0.07 21.32 -1.34
N LYS A 100 -0.98 22.24 -0.98
CA LYS A 100 -0.83 23.21 0.12
C LYS A 100 -1.41 22.73 1.46
N SER A 101 -1.88 21.49 1.53
CA SER A 101 -2.50 20.95 2.75
C SER A 101 -1.44 20.54 3.77
N SER A 102 -1.71 20.82 5.05
CA SER A 102 -0.93 20.33 6.20
C SER A 102 -1.18 18.85 6.51
N ARG A 103 -2.17 18.23 5.86
CA ARG A 103 -2.42 16.79 5.96
C ARG A 103 -1.25 16.01 5.37
N LEU A 104 -0.91 14.88 5.98
CA LEU A 104 0.18 14.03 5.53
C LEU A 104 -0.25 13.16 4.36
N ILE A 105 -1.26 12.30 4.57
CA ILE A 105 -1.71 11.28 3.61
C ILE A 105 -3.23 11.28 3.47
N SER A 106 -3.76 10.77 2.36
CA SER A 106 -5.21 10.59 2.22
C SER A 106 -5.70 9.31 2.86
N PHE A 107 -6.92 9.33 3.38
CA PHE A 107 -7.60 8.17 3.95
C PHE A 107 -7.70 7.02 2.94
N LYS A 108 -7.94 7.36 1.65
CA LYS A 108 -7.92 6.39 0.56
C LYS A 108 -6.57 5.66 0.47
N ALA A 109 -5.46 6.40 0.51
CA ALA A 109 -4.12 5.80 0.41
C ALA A 109 -3.83 4.89 1.60
N LEU A 110 -4.13 5.33 2.83
CA LEU A 110 -3.98 4.53 4.05
C LEU A 110 -4.79 3.23 3.97
N ASN A 111 -6.06 3.33 3.57
CA ASN A 111 -6.96 2.19 3.46
C ASN A 111 -6.49 1.19 2.39
N ASP A 112 -6.16 1.67 1.19
CA ASP A 112 -5.69 0.81 0.09
C ASP A 112 -4.33 0.17 0.39
N ALA A 113 -3.46 0.85 1.12
CA ALA A 113 -2.19 0.32 1.60
C ALA A 113 -2.39 -0.74 2.69
N THR A 114 -3.30 -0.50 3.63
CA THR A 114 -3.64 -1.46 4.70
C THR A 114 -4.22 -2.76 4.12
N LYS A 115 -5.08 -2.66 3.10
CA LYS A 115 -5.55 -3.85 2.36
C LYS A 115 -4.39 -4.65 1.78
N LYS A 116 -3.43 -3.97 1.13
CA LYS A 116 -2.26 -4.62 0.53
C LYS A 116 -1.38 -5.26 1.58
N MET A 117 -1.08 -4.54 2.67
CA MET A 117 -0.27 -4.97 3.80
C MET A 117 -0.74 -6.30 4.37
N LEU A 118 -2.06 -6.42 4.59
CA LEU A 118 -2.69 -7.56 5.23
C LEU A 118 -3.27 -8.58 4.25
N ASN A 119 -3.11 -8.34 2.94
CA ASN A 119 -3.72 -9.11 1.85
C ASN A 119 -5.24 -9.32 2.02
N LEU A 120 -5.95 -8.27 2.44
CA LEU A 120 -7.39 -8.30 2.67
C LEU A 120 -8.17 -8.23 1.36
N ARG A 121 -9.28 -8.97 1.31
CA ARG A 121 -10.26 -8.87 0.22
C ARG A 121 -11.27 -7.78 0.53
N ALA A 122 -11.99 -7.31 -0.49
CA ALA A 122 -13.11 -6.38 -0.28
C ALA A 122 -14.13 -7.02 0.69
N ASN A 123 -14.62 -6.24 1.65
CA ASN A 123 -15.59 -6.66 2.68
C ASN A 123 -15.14 -7.81 3.61
N SER A 124 -13.86 -8.24 3.58
CA SER A 124 -13.38 -9.23 4.54
C SER A 124 -13.26 -8.61 5.93
N ILE A 125 -13.70 -9.32 6.96
CA ILE A 125 -13.55 -8.89 8.36
C ILE A 125 -12.12 -9.21 8.82
N PRO A 126 -11.28 -8.21 9.16
CA PRO A 126 -9.95 -8.46 9.69
C PRO A 126 -10.03 -9.10 11.08
N SER A 127 -9.25 -10.16 11.31
CA SER A 127 -9.14 -10.80 12.63
C SER A 127 -8.46 -9.86 13.64
N THR A 128 -8.60 -10.13 14.94
CA THR A 128 -7.91 -9.37 16.00
C THR A 128 -6.40 -9.32 15.76
N GLN A 129 -5.79 -10.48 15.45
CA GLN A 129 -4.36 -10.55 15.12
C GLN A 129 -3.97 -9.66 13.93
N GLN A 130 -4.80 -9.59 12.88
CA GLN A 130 -4.54 -8.71 11.74
C GLN A 130 -4.64 -7.23 12.12
N ARG A 131 -5.57 -6.87 13.02
CA ARG A 131 -5.73 -5.50 13.52
C ARG A 131 -4.51 -5.07 14.34
N ASP A 132 -4.11 -5.89 15.30
CA ASP A 132 -2.96 -5.63 16.17
C ASP A 132 -1.67 -5.53 15.34
N MET A 133 -1.49 -6.43 14.37
CA MET A 133 -0.36 -6.39 13.44
C MET A 133 -0.36 -5.13 12.58
N ALA A 134 -1.52 -4.67 12.11
CA ALA A 134 -1.61 -3.44 11.33
C ALA A 134 -1.26 -2.21 12.14
N GLU A 135 -1.78 -2.11 13.37
CA GLU A 135 -1.48 -1.00 14.28
C GLU A 135 0.01 -0.94 14.61
N LYS A 136 0.60 -2.09 14.95
CA LYS A 136 2.04 -2.24 15.19
C LYS A 136 2.88 -1.77 13.99
N LEU A 137 2.60 -2.30 12.80
CA LEU A 137 3.40 -2.01 11.62
C LEU A 137 3.21 -0.57 11.12
N TRP A 138 1.99 -0.02 11.17
CA TRP A 138 1.77 1.39 10.82
C TRP A 138 2.41 2.35 11.83
N THR A 139 2.46 1.99 13.11
CA THR A 139 3.19 2.77 14.12
C THR A 139 4.69 2.80 13.80
N ALA A 140 5.29 1.64 13.52
CA ALA A 140 6.70 1.56 13.13
C ALA A 140 7.00 2.34 11.84
N TRP A 141 6.11 2.27 10.83
CA TRP A 141 6.27 3.08 9.61
C TRP A 141 6.13 4.58 9.86
N ALA A 142 5.19 5.00 10.71
CA ALA A 142 5.00 6.41 11.05
C ALA A 142 6.22 7.00 11.77
N GLN A 143 6.86 6.20 12.62
CA GLN A 143 8.12 6.52 13.29
C GLN A 143 9.28 6.61 12.29
N ALA A 144 9.51 5.56 11.48
CA ALA A 144 10.57 5.56 10.46
C ALA A 144 10.44 6.73 9.47
N MET A 145 9.21 7.03 9.03
CA MET A 145 8.93 8.15 8.12
C MET A 145 8.90 9.52 8.82
N ARG A 146 9.10 9.58 10.14
CA ARG A 146 9.03 10.78 10.97
C ARG A 146 7.76 11.59 10.73
N TRP A 147 6.63 10.92 10.53
CA TRP A 147 5.35 11.56 10.23
C TRP A 147 4.88 12.49 11.34
N ASN A 148 5.13 12.13 12.60
CA ASN A 148 4.83 13.00 13.72
C ASN A 148 5.60 14.33 13.63
N ASP A 149 6.88 14.27 13.30
CA ASP A 149 7.74 15.46 13.20
C ASP A 149 7.32 16.34 12.02
N ILE A 150 7.08 15.75 10.85
CA ILE A 150 6.57 16.47 9.66
C ILE A 150 5.26 17.21 9.99
N ALA A 151 4.37 16.59 10.76
CA ALA A 151 3.10 17.19 11.15
C ALA A 151 3.26 18.27 12.23
N GLN A 152 4.12 18.06 13.23
CA GLN A 152 4.36 19.03 14.30
C GLN A 152 5.05 20.29 13.78
N ASP A 153 5.98 20.15 12.84
CA ASP A 153 6.70 21.26 12.23
C ASP A 153 5.89 21.94 11.12
N ASP A 154 4.68 21.45 10.79
CA ASP A 154 3.80 21.93 9.71
C ASP A 154 4.47 22.01 8.32
N ILE A 155 5.38 21.06 8.05
CA ILE A 155 6.18 21.02 6.80
C ILE A 155 5.62 20.03 5.77
N ALA A 156 4.41 19.50 5.95
CA ALA A 156 3.83 18.51 5.04
C ALA A 156 3.70 18.99 3.59
N ALA A 157 3.34 20.27 3.40
CA ALA A 157 3.20 20.88 2.08
C ALA A 157 4.56 21.06 1.37
N GLU A 158 5.60 21.47 2.12
CA GLU A 158 6.98 21.58 1.64
C GLU A 158 7.54 20.20 1.31
N TYR A 159 7.44 19.24 2.24
CA TYR A 159 7.90 17.87 2.05
C TYR A 159 7.33 17.27 0.76
N ARG A 160 6.04 17.50 0.47
CA ARG A 160 5.40 16.97 -0.75
C ARG A 160 5.93 17.57 -2.05
N GLN A 161 6.53 18.76 -2.02
CA GLN A 161 7.16 19.36 -3.20
C GLN A 161 8.51 18.71 -3.51
N GLU A 162 9.19 18.20 -2.47
CA GLU A 162 10.58 17.71 -2.57
C GLU A 162 10.69 16.19 -2.53
N ALA A 163 9.71 15.50 -1.93
CA ALA A 163 9.82 14.08 -1.62
C ALA A 163 8.50 13.32 -1.78
N LEU A 164 8.64 12.03 -2.09
CA LEU A 164 7.55 11.13 -2.44
C LEU A 164 6.90 10.44 -1.23
N GLY A 165 7.47 10.53 -0.03
CA GLY A 165 7.02 9.76 1.15
C GLY A 165 5.57 10.00 1.59
N LEU A 166 4.96 11.13 1.21
CA LEU A 166 3.56 11.46 1.47
C LEU A 166 2.62 11.22 0.28
N HIS A 167 3.16 10.81 -0.86
CA HIS A 167 2.38 10.58 -2.07
C HIS A 167 1.66 9.23 -2.03
N GLY A 168 0.44 9.18 -2.58
CA GLY A 168 -0.39 7.97 -2.55
C GLY A 168 0.29 6.73 -3.13
N ILE A 169 1.13 6.86 -4.16
CA ILE A 169 1.89 5.73 -4.72
C ILE A 169 2.86 5.14 -3.69
N MET A 170 3.52 5.99 -2.91
CA MET A 170 4.49 5.57 -1.90
C MET A 170 3.81 4.93 -0.69
N ILE A 171 2.69 5.50 -0.24
CA ILE A 171 1.89 4.89 0.84
C ILE A 171 1.38 3.50 0.43
N ASN A 172 0.95 3.34 -0.82
CA ASN A 172 0.58 2.02 -1.34
C ASN A 172 1.79 1.08 -1.46
N ALA A 173 2.97 1.60 -1.82
CA ALA A 173 4.21 0.84 -1.87
C ALA A 173 4.64 0.36 -0.47
N ILE A 174 4.49 1.18 0.58
CA ILE A 174 4.69 0.80 1.98
C ILE A 174 3.84 -0.44 2.32
N GLY A 175 2.54 -0.39 2.00
CA GLY A 175 1.65 -1.52 2.24
C GLY A 175 2.10 -2.79 1.51
N MET A 176 2.46 -2.68 0.23
CA MET A 176 2.90 -3.82 -0.58
C MET A 176 4.28 -4.35 -0.17
N ALA A 177 5.24 -3.48 0.15
CA ALA A 177 6.57 -3.84 0.64
C ALA A 177 6.47 -4.59 1.97
N THR A 178 5.63 -4.10 2.88
CA THR A 178 5.35 -4.77 4.16
C THR A 178 4.74 -6.15 3.95
N ALA A 179 3.76 -6.29 3.06
CA ALA A 179 3.19 -7.60 2.71
C ALA A 179 4.21 -8.57 2.13
N ARG A 180 5.22 -8.07 1.39
CA ARG A 180 6.33 -8.88 0.87
C ARG A 180 7.26 -9.33 1.99
N MET A 181 7.64 -8.44 2.91
CA MET A 181 8.48 -8.77 4.07
C MET A 181 7.81 -9.80 4.99
N LEU A 182 6.50 -9.66 5.24
CA LEU A 182 5.71 -10.58 6.06
C LEU A 182 5.67 -12.03 5.55
N ARG A 183 6.11 -12.30 4.31
CA ARG A 183 6.24 -13.67 3.79
C ARG A 183 7.43 -14.42 4.38
N HIS A 184 8.43 -13.70 4.88
CA HIS A 184 9.72 -14.27 5.30
C HIS A 184 10.20 -13.75 6.66
N ARG A 185 9.51 -12.74 7.23
CA ARG A 185 9.82 -12.10 8.51
C ARG A 185 8.58 -12.05 9.39
N THR A 186 8.81 -12.10 10.69
CA THR A 186 7.77 -11.82 11.69
C THR A 186 7.51 -10.31 11.77
N PRO A 187 6.34 -9.87 12.26
CA PRO A 187 6.06 -8.45 12.50
C PRO A 187 7.10 -7.76 13.39
N GLU A 188 7.60 -8.44 14.42
CA GLU A 188 8.65 -7.97 15.33
C GLU A 188 9.95 -7.72 14.58
N SER A 189 10.32 -8.60 13.65
CA SER A 189 11.53 -8.42 12.84
C SER A 189 11.41 -7.22 11.91
N ILE A 190 10.21 -6.94 11.38
CA ILE A 190 9.98 -5.78 10.50
C ILE A 190 10.00 -4.49 11.32
N GLU A 191 9.37 -4.48 12.50
CA GLU A 191 9.43 -3.36 13.44
C GLU A 191 10.88 -3.00 13.79
N ASN A 192 11.73 -3.99 14.09
CA ASN A 192 13.15 -3.73 14.34
C ASN A 192 13.89 -3.14 13.14
N LEU A 193 13.60 -3.59 11.91
CA LEU A 193 14.18 -3.00 10.70
C LEU A 193 13.74 -1.53 10.51
N LEU A 194 12.49 -1.23 10.83
CA LEU A 194 11.95 0.13 10.77
C LEU A 194 12.51 1.01 11.89
N ALA A 195 12.78 0.47 13.08
CA ALA A 195 13.47 1.18 14.15
C ALA A 195 14.91 1.54 13.77
N CYS A 196 15.63 0.63 13.09
CA CYS A 196 16.93 0.96 12.50
C CYS A 196 16.80 2.07 11.44
N ALA A 197 15.71 2.05 10.65
CA ALA A 197 15.43 3.08 9.66
C ALA A 197 15.14 4.46 10.29
N GLU A 198 14.41 4.49 11.41
CA GLU A 198 14.16 5.71 12.19
C GLU A 198 15.47 6.35 12.67
N ASN A 199 16.43 5.54 13.11
CA ASN A 199 17.75 5.99 13.57
C ASN A 199 18.74 6.29 12.43
N GLY A 200 18.40 5.93 11.18
CA GLY A 200 19.28 6.07 10.01
C GLY A 200 20.37 5.00 9.89
N ASP A 201 20.31 3.93 10.68
CA ASP A 201 21.37 2.90 10.77
C ASP A 201 21.50 2.05 9.50
N ASN A 202 20.42 1.93 8.72
CA ASN A 202 20.39 1.20 7.45
C ASN A 202 20.52 2.13 6.23
N GLY A 203 20.87 3.40 6.42
CA GLY A 203 20.96 4.39 5.35
C GLY A 203 19.60 4.88 4.83
N PHE A 204 18.50 4.47 5.46
CA PHE A 204 17.19 5.06 5.23
C PHE A 204 17.15 6.47 5.82
N HIS A 205 16.60 7.40 5.06
CA HIS A 205 16.30 8.73 5.53
C HIS A 205 14.94 9.19 5.00
N TYR A 206 14.05 9.57 5.91
CA TYR A 206 12.64 9.84 5.62
C TYR A 206 12.41 10.92 4.54
N ARG A 207 13.36 11.83 4.28
CA ARG A 207 13.29 12.83 3.20
C ARG A 207 14.18 12.45 2.01
N GLU A 208 15.50 12.42 2.22
CA GLU A 208 16.51 12.12 1.19
C GLU A 208 16.29 10.80 0.43
N SER A 209 15.84 9.72 1.08
CA SER A 209 15.54 8.47 0.37
C SER A 209 14.29 8.55 -0.51
N PHE A 210 13.50 9.62 -0.38
CA PHE A 210 12.22 9.80 -1.07
C PHE A 210 12.24 10.91 -2.12
N VAL A 211 13.39 11.53 -2.41
CA VAL A 211 13.50 12.49 -3.52
C VAL A 211 13.24 11.80 -4.87
N PRO A 212 12.59 12.44 -5.84
CA PRO A 212 12.16 11.82 -7.10
C PRO A 212 13.23 11.04 -7.85
N GLU A 213 14.48 11.51 -7.82
CA GLU A 213 15.64 10.93 -8.50
C GLU A 213 15.93 9.50 -8.02
N CYS A 214 15.70 9.21 -6.74
CA CYS A 214 15.84 7.86 -6.16
C CYS A 214 14.81 6.85 -6.73
N TRP A 215 13.78 7.35 -7.40
CA TRP A 215 12.62 6.58 -7.86
C TRP A 215 12.42 6.59 -9.37
N GLU A 216 13.38 7.14 -10.11
CA GLU A 216 13.43 7.07 -11.58
C GLU A 216 13.44 5.61 -12.07
N GLY A 217 12.69 5.35 -13.15
CA GLY A 217 12.52 4.01 -13.71
C GLY A 217 11.64 3.07 -12.86
N LYS A 218 11.18 3.52 -11.68
CA LYS A 218 10.21 2.83 -10.82
C LYS A 218 8.84 3.53 -10.95
N CYS A 219 8.53 4.44 -10.04
CA CYS A 219 7.33 5.28 -10.11
C CYS A 219 7.58 6.67 -10.70
N VAL A 220 8.82 7.10 -10.89
CA VAL A 220 9.13 8.36 -11.58
C VAL A 220 9.58 8.05 -12.99
N ASP A 221 8.95 8.69 -13.97
CA ASP A 221 9.36 8.62 -15.36
C ASP A 221 10.67 9.42 -15.55
N PRO A 222 11.76 8.80 -16.03
CA PRO A 222 13.07 9.46 -16.12
C PRO A 222 13.13 10.56 -17.18
N GLU A 223 12.22 10.56 -18.17
CA GLU A 223 12.23 11.56 -19.24
C GLU A 223 11.38 12.78 -18.87
N THR A 224 10.24 12.54 -18.22
CA THR A 224 9.22 13.57 -17.95
C THR A 224 9.15 14.01 -16.49
N GLY A 225 9.79 13.27 -15.57
CA GLY A 225 9.67 13.48 -14.12
C GLY A 225 8.27 13.16 -13.55
N THR A 226 7.37 12.62 -14.38
CA THR A 226 5.99 12.36 -13.97
C THR A 226 5.88 11.13 -13.07
N ILE A 227 5.01 11.20 -12.06
CA ILE A 227 4.76 10.08 -11.16
C ILE A 227 3.73 9.13 -11.79
N LYS A 228 4.18 7.92 -12.11
CA LYS A 228 3.36 6.80 -12.57
C LYS A 228 2.67 6.13 -11.38
N THR A 229 1.40 5.79 -11.56
CA THR A 229 0.55 5.19 -10.52
C THR A 229 -0.07 3.84 -10.93
N ASP A 230 0.37 3.30 -12.06
CA ASP A 230 -0.09 1.99 -12.52
C ASP A 230 0.50 0.84 -11.69
N ARG A 231 -0.04 -0.37 -11.91
CA ARG A 231 0.35 -1.57 -11.15
C ARG A 231 1.84 -1.88 -11.26
N ARG A 232 2.44 -1.74 -12.44
CA ARG A 232 3.86 -2.06 -12.66
C ARG A 232 4.75 -1.08 -11.91
N ALA A 233 4.43 0.21 -11.98
CA ALA A 233 5.11 1.24 -11.20
C ALA A 233 5.02 0.96 -9.69
N LEU A 234 3.84 0.60 -9.19
CA LEU A 234 3.65 0.26 -7.77
C LEU A 234 4.48 -0.96 -7.35
N GLU A 235 4.50 -2.03 -8.15
CA GLU A 235 5.28 -3.24 -7.86
C GLU A 235 6.78 -2.96 -7.80
N ALA A 236 7.31 -2.22 -8.79
CA ALA A 236 8.72 -1.82 -8.81
C ALA A 236 9.09 -0.91 -7.63
N THR A 237 8.19 0.01 -7.25
CA THR A 237 8.36 0.91 -6.10
C THR A 237 8.36 0.12 -4.80
N ALA A 238 7.43 -0.82 -4.63
CA ALA A 238 7.35 -1.64 -3.44
C ALA A 238 8.58 -2.55 -3.28
N GLU A 239 9.10 -3.10 -4.38
CA GLU A 239 10.33 -3.90 -4.36
C GLU A 239 11.55 -3.05 -3.96
N ALA A 240 11.71 -1.86 -4.56
CA ALA A 240 12.81 -0.98 -4.20
C ALA A 240 12.71 -0.47 -2.75
N LEU A 241 11.49 -0.15 -2.28
CA LEU A 241 11.25 0.24 -0.89
C LEU A 241 11.56 -0.90 0.09
N GLN A 242 11.21 -2.14 -0.27
CA GLN A 242 11.59 -3.30 0.52
C GLN A 242 13.11 -3.40 0.67
N LYS A 243 13.88 -3.25 -0.42
CA LYS A 243 15.35 -3.31 -0.35
C LYS A 243 15.97 -2.19 0.46
N LEU A 244 15.31 -1.03 0.49
CA LEU A 244 15.76 0.11 1.29
C LEU A 244 15.60 -0.15 2.80
N ILE A 245 14.52 -0.80 3.22
CA ILE A 245 14.29 -1.15 4.63
C ILE A 245 15.04 -2.42 5.04
N ASP A 246 15.00 -3.42 4.17
CA ASP A 246 15.54 -4.76 4.37
C ASP A 246 16.68 -5.01 3.38
N PRO A 247 17.93 -4.70 3.76
CA PRO A 247 19.09 -4.92 2.89
C PRO A 247 19.32 -6.40 2.58
N PHE A 248 18.64 -7.32 3.29
CA PHE A 248 18.73 -8.76 3.09
C PHE A 248 17.64 -9.29 2.14
N ALA A 249 16.79 -8.42 1.60
CA ALA A 249 15.61 -8.81 0.82
C ALA A 249 15.92 -9.79 -0.33
N ASP A 250 17.07 -9.61 -1.00
CA ASP A 250 17.48 -10.46 -2.13
C ASP A 250 17.97 -11.86 -1.70
N ALA A 251 18.27 -12.06 -0.42
CA ALA A 251 18.69 -13.33 0.16
C ALA A 251 17.57 -14.05 0.95
N LEU A 252 16.46 -13.37 1.25
CA LEU A 252 15.38 -13.90 2.09
C LEU A 252 14.72 -15.18 1.54
N TRP A 253 14.75 -15.40 0.23
CA TRP A 253 14.19 -16.61 -0.39
C TRP A 253 14.84 -17.90 0.14
N LEU A 254 16.07 -17.83 0.64
CA LEU A 254 16.79 -18.95 1.25
C LEU A 254 16.14 -19.42 2.56
N ARG A 255 15.35 -18.58 3.24
CA ARG A 255 14.63 -18.97 4.46
C ARG A 255 13.54 -20.00 4.23
N ALA A 256 13.15 -20.26 2.98
CA ALA A 256 12.30 -21.39 2.65
C ALA A 256 13.02 -22.75 2.77
N TYR A 257 14.36 -22.74 2.85
CA TYR A 257 15.21 -23.93 2.84
C TYR A 257 16.15 -24.03 4.05
N LEU A 258 16.46 -22.89 4.69
CA LEU A 258 17.36 -22.80 5.82
C LEU A 258 16.59 -22.32 7.06
N PRO A 259 16.62 -23.06 8.19
CA PRO A 259 15.96 -22.62 9.41
C PRO A 259 16.52 -21.30 9.93
N VAL A 260 15.67 -20.54 10.63
CA VAL A 260 16.05 -19.25 11.21
C VAL A 260 17.11 -19.43 12.30
N GLU A 261 17.08 -20.54 13.05
CA GLU A 261 18.10 -20.82 14.08
C GLU A 261 19.50 -21.11 13.50
N GLU A 262 19.59 -21.45 12.22
CA GLU A 262 20.83 -21.92 11.58
C GLU A 262 21.45 -20.89 10.62
N ALA A 263 20.68 -19.90 10.18
CA ALA A 263 21.15 -18.91 9.23
C ALA A 263 20.75 -17.48 9.63
N SER A 264 21.72 -16.74 10.17
CA SER A 264 21.60 -15.30 10.40
C SER A 264 21.45 -14.53 9.08
N ASP A 265 20.91 -13.32 9.13
CA ASP A 265 20.74 -12.46 7.94
C ASP A 265 22.06 -12.24 7.18
N THR A 266 23.17 -12.09 7.90
CA THR A 266 24.53 -12.02 7.33
C THR A 266 24.95 -13.33 6.64
N ALA A 267 24.58 -14.48 7.21
CA ALA A 267 24.86 -15.77 6.60
C ALA A 267 24.06 -15.95 5.30
N LEU A 268 22.80 -15.51 5.28
CA LEU A 268 21.96 -15.55 4.07
C LEU A 268 22.57 -14.75 2.91
N LEU A 269 23.14 -13.57 3.17
CA LEU A 269 23.85 -12.80 2.13
C LEU A 269 25.04 -13.56 1.57
N LYS A 270 25.86 -14.15 2.45
CA LYS A 270 27.01 -14.95 2.05
C LYS A 270 26.56 -16.12 1.16
N TYR A 271 25.53 -16.86 1.57
CA TYR A 271 25.02 -17.99 0.81
C TYR A 271 24.42 -17.56 -0.53
N ALA A 272 23.66 -16.46 -0.58
CA ALA A 272 23.12 -15.92 -1.81
C ALA A 272 24.23 -15.52 -2.80
N ALA A 273 25.29 -14.86 -2.32
CA ALA A 273 26.45 -14.51 -3.13
C ALA A 273 27.20 -15.76 -3.65
N ASP A 274 27.39 -16.77 -2.80
CA ASP A 274 28.02 -18.03 -3.16
C ASP A 274 27.22 -18.79 -4.24
N ILE A 275 25.88 -18.80 -4.12
CA ILE A 275 24.96 -19.41 -5.09
C ILE A 275 24.99 -18.67 -6.42
N GLU A 276 24.90 -17.34 -6.42
CA GLU A 276 24.93 -16.57 -7.67
C GLU A 276 26.27 -16.75 -8.38
N SER A 277 27.38 -16.78 -7.62
CA SER A 277 28.68 -17.08 -8.19
C SER A 277 28.81 -18.50 -8.73
N TYR A 278 28.21 -19.50 -8.08
CA TYR A 278 28.15 -20.87 -8.61
C TYR A 278 27.35 -20.92 -9.91
N LYS A 279 26.18 -20.30 -9.95
CA LYS A 279 25.31 -20.21 -11.13
C LYS A 279 26.01 -19.54 -12.30
N GLN A 280 26.71 -18.42 -12.08
CA GLN A 280 27.49 -17.74 -13.13
C GLN A 280 28.62 -18.61 -13.69
N ARG A 281 29.31 -19.37 -12.84
CA ARG A 281 30.43 -20.24 -13.28
C ARG A 281 29.98 -21.49 -14.02
N THR A 282 28.81 -22.03 -13.68
CA THR A 282 28.34 -23.35 -14.16
C THR A 282 27.19 -23.28 -15.15
N ALA A 283 26.57 -22.09 -15.31
CA ALA A 283 25.35 -21.88 -16.08
C ALA A 283 24.18 -22.82 -15.69
N VAL A 284 24.20 -23.39 -14.48
CA VAL A 284 23.15 -24.29 -14.00
C VAL A 284 21.84 -23.51 -13.81
N PRO A 285 20.70 -24.02 -14.30
CA PRO A 285 19.40 -23.39 -14.09
C PRO A 285 19.06 -23.25 -12.60
N MET A 286 18.45 -22.12 -12.22
CA MET A 286 18.07 -21.84 -10.84
C MET A 286 17.13 -22.91 -10.25
N ILE A 287 16.29 -23.54 -11.08
CA ILE A 287 15.37 -24.59 -10.64
C ILE A 287 16.11 -25.80 -10.04
N ASN A 288 17.23 -26.21 -10.64
CA ASN A 288 18.05 -27.32 -10.14
C ASN A 288 18.73 -26.97 -8.82
N ILE A 289 19.16 -25.71 -8.67
CA ILE A 289 19.74 -25.21 -7.41
C ILE A 289 18.67 -25.23 -6.32
N VAL A 290 17.46 -24.77 -6.62
CA VAL A 290 16.34 -24.79 -5.68
C VAL A 290 15.98 -26.22 -5.24
N GLU A 291 15.98 -27.20 -6.15
CA GLU A 291 15.74 -28.61 -5.79
C GLU A 291 16.82 -29.15 -4.84
N LYS A 292 18.10 -28.84 -5.10
CA LYS A 292 19.21 -29.18 -4.20
C LYS A 292 19.03 -28.53 -2.83
N LEU A 293 18.66 -27.24 -2.78
CA LEU A 293 18.46 -26.53 -1.52
C LEU A 293 17.28 -27.07 -0.72
N LYS A 294 16.21 -27.53 -1.38
CA LYS A 294 15.11 -28.27 -0.70
C LYS A 294 15.63 -29.53 -0.04
N ALA A 295 16.35 -30.37 -0.79
CA ALA A 295 16.94 -31.59 -0.24
C ALA A 295 17.92 -31.31 0.89
N LEU A 296 18.67 -30.21 0.83
CA LEU A 296 19.54 -29.75 1.91
C LEU A 296 18.71 -29.38 3.15
N GLY A 297 17.62 -28.63 2.95
CA GLY A 297 16.70 -28.22 4.00
C GLY A 297 16.05 -29.39 4.75
N ASP A 298 15.75 -30.48 4.05
CA ASP A 298 15.21 -31.71 4.64
C ASP A 298 16.27 -32.58 5.37
N GLY A 299 17.56 -32.26 5.18
CA GLY A 299 18.69 -32.98 5.78
C GLY A 299 18.93 -32.62 7.25
N GLU A 300 19.75 -33.44 7.94
CA GLU A 300 20.08 -33.20 9.35
C GLU A 300 20.85 -31.88 9.56
N PRO A 301 20.64 -31.18 10.69
CA PRO A 301 21.31 -29.92 10.99
C PRO A 301 22.84 -29.96 10.85
N GLN A 302 23.45 -31.08 11.26
CA GLN A 302 24.90 -31.25 11.22
C GLN A 302 25.44 -31.38 9.79
N PHE A 303 24.66 -32.00 8.90
CA PHE A 303 24.96 -32.08 7.46
C PHE A 303 24.75 -30.73 6.77
N ARG A 304 23.68 -30.02 7.09
CA ARG A 304 23.49 -28.65 6.58
C ARG A 304 24.64 -27.74 6.97
N ALA A 305 25.04 -27.78 8.23
CA ALA A 305 26.16 -26.99 8.74
C ALA A 305 27.48 -27.31 8.03
N SER A 306 27.76 -28.59 7.71
CA SER A 306 28.99 -28.97 7.00
C SER A 306 29.00 -28.45 5.55
N VAL A 307 27.87 -28.54 4.85
CA VAL A 307 27.72 -28.01 3.47
C VAL A 307 27.87 -26.49 3.45
N LEU A 308 27.27 -25.79 4.40
CA LEU A 308 27.23 -24.32 4.46
C LEU A 308 28.47 -23.69 5.10
N ALA A 309 29.36 -24.49 5.69
CA ALA A 309 30.58 -24.00 6.36
C ALA A 309 31.51 -23.23 5.41
N SER A 310 31.54 -23.59 4.12
CA SER A 310 32.39 -22.96 3.12
C SER A 310 31.73 -22.87 1.75
N ARG A 311 32.15 -21.88 0.96
CA ARG A 311 31.73 -21.70 -0.45
C ARG A 311 32.02 -22.94 -1.30
N GLU A 312 33.13 -23.62 -1.02
CA GLU A 312 33.54 -24.84 -1.72
C GLU A 312 32.65 -26.03 -1.35
N GLY A 313 32.30 -26.17 -0.06
CA GLY A 313 31.34 -27.18 0.41
C GLY A 313 29.99 -27.05 -0.27
N LEU A 314 29.43 -25.83 -0.29
CA LEU A 314 28.17 -25.54 -0.98
C LEU A 314 28.28 -25.81 -2.48
N SER A 315 29.37 -25.40 -3.13
CA SER A 315 29.58 -25.66 -4.56
C SER A 315 29.65 -27.16 -4.89
N ARG A 316 30.31 -27.96 -4.05
CA ARG A 316 30.40 -29.43 -4.22
C ARG A 316 29.03 -30.10 -4.08
N TYR A 317 28.28 -29.72 -3.05
CA TYR A 317 26.93 -30.21 -2.83
C TYR A 317 25.98 -29.91 -4.00
N LEU A 318 26.02 -28.65 -4.48
CA LEU A 318 25.25 -28.23 -5.65
C LEU A 318 25.66 -28.97 -6.93
N ALA A 319 26.94 -29.31 -7.08
CA ALA A 319 27.44 -30.14 -8.19
C ALA A 319 27.06 -31.63 -8.07
N GLY A 320 26.55 -32.08 -6.92
CA GLY A 320 26.21 -33.47 -6.67
C GLY A 320 27.39 -34.37 -6.30
N ALA A 321 28.53 -33.79 -5.92
CA ALA A 321 29.54 -34.52 -5.17
C ALA A 321 29.06 -34.61 -3.71
N GLU A 322 28.80 -35.82 -3.23
CA GLU A 322 28.55 -36.03 -1.79
C GLU A 322 29.77 -35.53 -0.99
N GLY A 323 29.48 -34.79 0.08
CA GLY A 323 30.47 -34.10 0.92
C GLY A 323 31.33 -35.05 1.73
#